data_AF-A0A7X7R5E8-F1
#
_entry.id   AF-A0A7X7R5E8-F1
#
_cell.length_a   1.000
_cell.length_b   1.000
_cell.length_c   1.000
_cell.angle_alpha   90.00
_cell.angle_beta   90.00
_cell.angle_gamma   90.00
#
_symmetry.space_group_name_H-M   'P 1'
#
loop_
_entity.id
_entity.type
_entity.pdbx_description
1 polymer ?
#
loop_
_entity_poly.entity_id
_entity_poly.type
_entity_poly.pdbx_seq_one_letter_code
_entity_poly.pdbx_strand_id
1 'polypeptide(L)' 'MCKTVYLSLGSNMGAKITNIKNAVEAIGAIEGIRVIKTSSLYATEPWGKKDQEGFINAAVEIVTS' A
#
# COMPACT_ATOMS: atom_id res chain seq x y z
N MET A 1 -11.46 15.50 -13.40
CA MET A 1 -11.26 16.48 -12.30
C MET A 1 -10.29 15.81 -11.35
N CYS A 2 -9.13 16.39 -11.05
CA CYS A 2 -8.16 15.73 -10.16
C CYS A 2 -8.76 15.52 -8.76
N LYS A 3 -8.79 14.26 -8.30
CA LYS A 3 -9.25 13.83 -6.98
C LYS A 3 -8.08 13.33 -6.16
N THR A 4 -8.00 13.76 -4.91
CA THR A 4 -7.11 13.17 -3.92
C THR A 4 -7.75 11.92 -3.34
N VAL A 5 -7.02 10.81 -3.35
CA VAL A 5 -7.47 9.51 -2.83
C VAL A 5 -6.40 8.93 -1.91
N TYR A 6 -6.84 8.24 -0.86
CA TYR A 6 -5.97 7.50 0.05
C TYR A 6 -6.22 6.00 -0.11
N LEU A 7 -5.16 5.26 -0.41
CA LEU A 7 -5.19 3.80 -0.53
C LEU A 7 -4.56 3.16 0.70
N SER A 8 -5.16 2.07 1.18
CA SER A 8 -4.55 1.20 2.19
C SER A 8 -3.92 0.00 1.48
N LEU A 9 -2.65 -0.27 1.77
CA LEU A 9 -1.90 -1.40 1.27
C LEU A 9 -1.51 -2.32 2.44
N GLY A 10 -1.57 -3.64 2.21
CA GLY A 10 -1.18 -4.65 3.18
C GLY A 10 -0.58 -5.88 2.52
N SER A 11 0.47 -6.44 3.10
CA SER A 11 1.09 -7.70 2.65
C SER A 11 1.51 -8.56 3.83
N ASN A 12 1.08 -9.82 3.84
CA ASN A 12 1.42 -10.80 4.88
C ASN A 12 2.09 -12.08 4.36
N MET A 13 2.46 -12.14 3.08
CA MET A 13 3.10 -13.32 2.49
C MET A 13 4.38 -12.96 1.75
N GLY A 14 5.39 -13.82 1.85
CA GLY A 14 6.65 -13.67 1.11
C GLY A 14 7.42 -12.39 1.46
N ALA A 15 7.93 -11.69 0.45
CA ALA A 15 8.72 -10.48 0.61
C ALA A 15 7.84 -9.23 0.92
N LYS A 16 7.19 -9.21 2.08
CA LYS A 16 6.15 -8.23 2.48
C LYS A 16 6.50 -6.77 2.20
N ILE A 17 7.70 -6.31 2.60
CA ILE A 17 8.15 -4.93 2.35
C ILE A 17 8.34 -4.67 0.86
N THR A 18 8.97 -5.61 0.14
CA THR A 18 9.17 -5.50 -1.31
C THR A 18 7.84 -5.46 -2.04
N ASN A 19 6.86 -6.27 -1.64
CA ASN A 19 5.52 -6.25 -2.21
C ASN A 19 4.85 -4.88 -2.08
N ILE A 20 4.96 -4.24 -0.90
CA ILE A 20 4.43 -2.88 -0.69
C ILE A 20 5.15 -1.88 -1.60
N LYS A 21 6.48 -1.92 -1.68
CA LYS A 21 7.26 -1.02 -2.55
C LYS A 21 6.88 -1.18 -4.03
N ASN A 22 6.85 -2.42 -4.50
CA ASN A 22 6.46 -2.73 -5.87
C ASN A 22 5.03 -2.29 -6.19
N ALA A 23 4.11 -2.41 -5.22
CA ALA A 23 2.74 -1.91 -5.39
C ALA A 23 2.70 -0.39 -5.55
N VAL A 24 3.47 0.36 -4.76
CA VAL A 24 3.55 1.83 -4.90
C VAL A 24 4.13 2.22 -6.27
N GLU A 25 5.20 1.55 -6.70
CA GLU A 25 5.80 1.77 -8.02
C GLU A 25 4.82 1.47 -9.16
N ALA A 26 4.13 0.33 -9.08
CA ALA A 26 3.13 -0.07 -10.07
C ALA A 26 1.96 0.91 -10.12
N ILE A 27 1.46 1.39 -8.98
CA ILE A 27 0.41 2.42 -8.92
C ILE A 27 0.89 3.73 -9.57
N GLY A 28 2.13 4.14 -9.31
CA GLY A 28 2.72 5.34 -9.89
C GLY A 28 2.98 5.26 -11.40
N ALA A 29 3.01 4.06 -11.97
CA ALA A 29 3.18 3.84 -13.41
C ALA A 29 1.86 3.91 -14.20
N ILE A 30 0.70 3.99 -13.52
CA ILE A 30 -0.61 4.07 -14.18
C ILE A 30 -0.84 5.48 -14.72
N GLU A 31 -1.21 5.57 -16.00
CA GLU A 31 -1.56 6.84 -16.63
C GLU A 31 -2.72 7.52 -15.88
N GLY A 32 -2.57 8.82 -15.62
CA GLY A 32 -3.57 9.59 -14.86
C GLY A 32 -3.52 9.36 -13.35
N ILE A 33 -2.52 8.63 -12.82
CA ILE A 33 -2.27 8.51 -11.38
C ILE A 33 -0.91 9.13 -11.04
N ARG A 34 -0.86 9.88 -9.93
CA ARG A 34 0.39 10.35 -9.35
C ARG A 34 0.44 10.03 -7.87
N VAL A 35 1.45 9.28 -7.45
CA VAL A 35 1.76 9.07 -6.03
C VAL A 35 2.33 10.36 -5.44
N ILE A 36 1.71 10.84 -4.36
CA ILE A 36 2.12 12.08 -3.68
C ILE A 36 3.03 11.78 -2.50
N LYS A 37 2.62 10.84 -1.64
CA LYS A 37 3.41 10.40 -0.48
C LYS A 37 2.97 9.03 0.00
N THR A 38 3.85 8.37 0.73
CA THR A 38 3.56 7.14 1.47
C THR A 38 3.70 7.39 2.96
N SER A 39 2.94 6.66 3.77
CA SER A 39 3.21 6.58 5.21
C SER A 39 4.51 5.80 5.48
N SER A 40 4.90 5.76 6.75
CA SER A 40 5.80 4.71 7.25
C SER A 40 5.18 3.32 7.03
N LEU A 41 6.03 2.29 7.06
CA LEU A 41 5.60 0.90 7.08
C LEU A 41 5.30 0.49 8.52
N TYR A 42 4.18 -0.20 8.74
CA TYR A 42 3.76 -0.69 10.05
C TYR A 42 3.64 -2.21 10.04
N ALA A 43 4.32 -2.88 10.97
CA ALA A 43 4.10 -4.29 11.25
C ALA A 43 2.90 -4.44 12.20
N THR A 44 1.93 -5.28 11.84
CA THR A 44 0.73 -5.52 12.65
C THR A 44 0.35 -6.99 12.68
N GLU A 45 -0.24 -7.42 13.79
CA GLU A 45 -0.87 -8.74 13.91
C GLU A 45 -2.06 -8.89 12.95
N PRO A 46 -2.37 -10.12 12.47
CA PRO A 46 -3.52 -10.36 11.63
C PRO A 46 -4.83 -10.16 12.41
N TRP A 47 -5.82 -9.57 11.73
CA TRP A 47 -7.18 -9.43 12.26
C TRP A 47 -8.12 -10.44 11.59
N GLY A 48 -9.09 -10.98 12.35
CA GLY A 48 -9.95 -12.06 11.88
C GLY A 48 -9.29 -13.44 11.99
N LYS A 49 -8.81 -14.00 10.88
CA LYS A 49 -8.06 -15.28 10.89
C LYS A 49 -6.67 -15.05 11.47
N LYS A 50 -6.38 -15.63 12.64
CA LYS A 50 -5.11 -15.36 13.36
C LYS A 50 -3.98 -16.34 13.05
N ASP A 51 -4.30 -17.53 12.54
CA ASP A 51 -3.30 -18.54 12.17
C ASP A 51 -2.72 -18.23 10.78
N GLN A 52 -1.97 -17.14 10.71
CA GLN A 52 -1.24 -16.65 9.55
C GLN A 52 -0.16 -15.66 9.98
N GLU A 53 0.78 -15.34 9.09
CA GLU A 53 1.79 -14.33 9.37
C GLU A 53 1.20 -12.92 9.57
N GLY A 54 1.91 -12.11 10.35
CA GLY A 54 1.66 -10.68 10.49
C GLY A 54 1.84 -9.90 9.19
N PHE A 55 1.15 -8.76 9.11
CA PHE A 55 1.10 -7.88 7.96
C PHE A 55 2.15 -6.77 8.06
N ILE A 56 2.66 -6.34 6.90
CA ILE A 56 3.21 -5.00 6.71
C ILE A 56 2.12 -4.16 6.04
N ASN A 57 1.77 -3.05 6.67
CA ASN A 57 0.74 -2.12 6.20
C ASN A 57 1.32 -0.73 5.89
N ALA A 58 0.72 -0.05 4.92
CA ALA A 58 1.03 1.33 4.55
C ALA A 58 -0.21 2.04 4.01
N ALA A 59 -0.20 3.37 4.08
CA ALA A 59 -1.15 4.23 3.39
C ALA A 59 -0.43 5.00 2.28
N VAL A 60 -1.11 5.20 1.14
CA VAL A 60 -0.58 5.94 -0.01
C VAL A 60 -1.56 7.04 -0.39
N GLU A 61 -1.06 8.27 -0.46
CA GLU A 61 -1.79 9.40 -1.04
C GLU A 61 -1.52 9.45 -2.53
N ILE A 62 -2.58 9.48 -3.33
CA ILE A 62 -2.51 9.67 -4.78
C ILE A 62 -3.39 10.82 -5.22
N VAL A 63 -3.09 11.36 -6.40
CA VAL A 63 -3.99 12.19 -7.18
C VAL A 63 -4.35 11.43 -8.47
N THR A 64 -5.64 11.40 -8.83
CA THR A 64 -6.15 10.74 -10.04
C THR A 64 -7.21 11.58 -10.75
N SER A 65 -7.37 11.43 -12.08
CA SER A 65 -8.15 12.34 -12.95
C SER A 65 -9.58 11.91 -13.27
#